data_AF-A0A3D1K8V5-F1
#
_entry.id   AF-A0A3D1K8V5-F1
#
_cell.length_a   1.000
_cell.length_b   1.000
_cell.length_c   1.000
_cell.angle_alpha   90.00
_cell.angle_beta   90.00
_cell.angle_gamma   90.00
#
_symmetry.space_group_name_H-M   'P 1'
#
loop_
_entity.id
_entity.type
_entity.pdbx_description
1 polymer ?
#
loop_
_entity_poly.entity_id
_entity_poly.type
_entity_poly.pdbx_seq_one_letter_code
_entity_poly.pdbx_strand_id
1 'polypeptide(L)'
;MIKEYSKAHDKAHEAHETLNFNTLMDNFDLLAEAPNGVQKIRELILHLAFRGKLVPQDTRDEPAGTGLNQIAEPEDVPYPIPKGWRWTTLRSVSSDLGQKTPDKSFTYIDVSAIDKERGRIGDGVQVLSSQDAPSRARKIVNAGTVIYSTVRPYLLNISIVDREFDPPPIVSTFNGAIPDKILNNR
;
A
#
# COMPACT_ATOMS: atom_id res chain seq x y z
N MET A 1 -18.59 -40.61 -20.81
CA MET A 1 -18.42 -40.40 -19.36
C MET A 1 -17.14 -39.64 -18.97
N ILE A 2 -15.92 -40.21 -18.98
CA ILE A 2 -14.71 -39.46 -18.51
C ILE A 2 -14.28 -38.33 -19.48
N LYS A 3 -14.43 -38.52 -20.79
CA LYS A 3 -14.11 -37.50 -21.81
C LYS A 3 -15.13 -36.35 -21.89
N GLU A 4 -16.36 -36.56 -21.44
CA GLU A 4 -17.40 -35.50 -21.38
C GLU A 4 -17.24 -34.60 -20.16
N TYR A 5 -16.73 -35.15 -19.04
CA TYR A 5 -16.41 -34.38 -17.84
C TYR A 5 -15.28 -33.37 -18.07
N SER A 6 -14.26 -33.74 -18.86
CA SER A 6 -13.16 -32.83 -19.23
C SER A 6 -13.64 -31.68 -20.11
N LYS A 7 -14.47 -31.93 -21.13
CA LYS A 7 -15.03 -30.86 -21.98
C LYS A 7 -16.01 -29.93 -21.25
N ALA A 8 -16.75 -30.43 -20.26
CA ALA A 8 -17.64 -29.62 -19.43
C ALA A 8 -16.86 -28.78 -18.39
N HIS A 9 -15.73 -29.31 -17.87
CA HIS A 9 -14.85 -28.57 -16.97
C HIS A 9 -14.10 -27.45 -17.71
N ASP A 10 -13.65 -27.70 -18.95
CA ASP A 10 -13.00 -26.69 -19.79
C ASP A 10 -13.98 -25.59 -20.24
N LYS A 11 -15.24 -25.94 -20.58
CA LYS A 11 -16.29 -24.95 -20.89
C LYS A 11 -16.75 -24.13 -19.68
N ALA A 12 -16.72 -24.69 -18.48
CA ALA A 12 -17.01 -23.93 -17.25
C ALA A 12 -15.86 -22.97 -16.89
N HIS A 13 -14.64 -23.29 -17.28
CA HIS A 13 -13.48 -22.42 -17.09
C HIS A 13 -13.45 -21.22 -18.05
N GLU A 14 -14.23 -21.26 -19.13
CA GLU A 14 -14.35 -20.21 -20.15
C GLU A 14 -15.54 -19.24 -19.92
N ALA A 15 -16.43 -19.53 -18.97
CA ALA A 15 -17.63 -18.72 -18.69
C ALA A 15 -17.57 -17.95 -17.36
N HIS A 16 -16.45 -17.96 -16.64
CA HIS A 16 -16.19 -16.99 -15.59
C HIS A 16 -15.52 -15.77 -16.22
N GLU A 17 -16.32 -14.94 -16.87
CA GLU A 17 -15.95 -13.55 -17.14
C GLU A 17 -15.74 -12.89 -15.77
N THR A 18 -14.52 -13.00 -15.26
CA THR A 18 -14.17 -12.54 -13.93
C THR A 18 -14.43 -11.05 -13.87
N LEU A 19 -15.36 -10.64 -12.99
CA LEU A 19 -15.60 -9.26 -12.62
C LEU A 19 -14.23 -8.58 -12.42
N ASN A 20 -13.86 -7.74 -13.39
CA ASN A 20 -12.57 -7.07 -13.41
C ASN A 20 -12.76 -5.64 -12.87
N PHE A 21 -11.67 -4.92 -12.66
CA PHE A 21 -11.73 -3.57 -12.09
C PHE A 21 -12.65 -2.63 -12.88
N ASN A 22 -12.67 -2.74 -14.21
CA ASN A 22 -13.52 -1.90 -15.05
C ASN A 22 -14.99 -2.26 -14.85
N THR A 23 -15.35 -3.54 -14.88
CA THR A 23 -16.74 -3.97 -14.63
C THR A 23 -17.23 -3.61 -13.23
N LEU A 24 -16.34 -3.63 -12.23
CA LEU A 24 -16.65 -3.14 -10.87
C LEU A 24 -16.99 -1.65 -10.90
N MET A 25 -16.16 -0.82 -11.54
CA MET A 25 -16.35 0.63 -11.56
C MET A 25 -17.58 1.03 -12.38
N ASP A 26 -17.83 0.37 -13.51
CA ASP A 26 -19.00 0.61 -14.36
C ASP A 26 -20.33 0.30 -13.65
N ASN A 27 -20.31 -0.55 -12.62
CA ASN A 27 -21.48 -0.98 -11.87
C ASN A 27 -21.41 -0.62 -10.38
N PHE A 28 -20.53 0.31 -10.00
CA PHE A 28 -20.20 0.55 -8.59
C PHE A 28 -21.43 0.96 -7.77
N ASP A 29 -22.22 1.92 -8.24
CA ASP A 29 -23.40 2.42 -7.52
C ASP A 29 -24.42 1.30 -7.26
N LEU A 30 -24.71 0.50 -8.30
CA LEU A 30 -25.61 -0.66 -8.21
C LEU A 30 -25.09 -1.71 -7.22
N LEU A 31 -23.78 -1.98 -7.24
CA LEU A 31 -23.16 -2.94 -6.35
C LEU A 31 -23.06 -2.42 -4.91
N ALA A 32 -22.92 -1.11 -4.70
CA ALA A 32 -22.81 -0.50 -3.38
C ALA A 32 -24.17 -0.47 -2.65
N GLU A 33 -25.26 -0.28 -3.39
CA GLU A 33 -26.64 -0.26 -2.87
C GLU A 33 -27.22 -1.66 -2.61
N ALA A 34 -26.66 -2.71 -3.22
CA ALA A 34 -27.10 -4.08 -3.02
C ALA A 34 -26.89 -4.56 -1.57
N PRO A 35 -27.76 -5.43 -1.03
CA PRO A 35 -27.53 -6.07 0.27
C PRO A 35 -26.18 -6.80 0.30
N ASN A 36 -25.34 -6.49 1.30
CA ASN A 36 -23.96 -6.98 1.41
C ASN A 36 -23.02 -6.54 0.27
N GLY A 37 -23.43 -5.56 -0.54
CA GLY A 37 -22.71 -5.05 -1.68
C GLY A 37 -21.31 -4.55 -1.35
N VAL A 38 -21.23 -3.65 -0.36
CA VAL A 38 -19.95 -3.10 0.15
C VAL A 38 -18.99 -4.20 0.60
N GLN A 39 -19.48 -5.26 1.24
CA GLN A 39 -18.64 -6.37 1.69
C GLN A 39 -18.06 -7.13 0.49
N LYS A 40 -18.88 -7.46 -0.52
CA LYS A 40 -18.42 -8.12 -1.74
C LYS A 40 -17.48 -7.26 -2.58
N ILE A 41 -17.72 -5.95 -2.64
CA ILE A 41 -16.80 -5.00 -3.29
C ILE A 41 -15.44 -5.04 -2.59
N ARG A 42 -15.41 -5.01 -1.25
CA ARG A 42 -14.16 -5.11 -0.49
C ARG A 42 -13.42 -6.42 -0.76
N GLU A 43 -14.13 -7.54 -0.78
CA GLU A 43 -13.56 -8.85 -1.12
C GLU A 43 -12.98 -8.86 -2.55
N LEU A 44 -13.68 -8.26 -3.51
CA LEU A 44 -13.20 -8.17 -4.89
C LEU A 44 -11.98 -7.26 -5.02
N ILE A 45 -12.01 -6.07 -4.43
CA ILE A 45 -10.86 -5.14 -4.42
C ILE A 45 -9.66 -5.84 -3.81
N LEU A 46 -9.85 -6.55 -2.69
CA LEU A 46 -8.79 -7.33 -2.06
C LEU A 46 -8.26 -8.39 -3.03
N HIS A 47 -9.14 -9.18 -3.64
CA HIS A 47 -8.76 -10.22 -4.60
C HIS A 47 -8.01 -9.66 -5.82
N LEU A 48 -8.42 -8.50 -6.34
CA LEU A 48 -7.73 -7.81 -7.42
C LEU A 48 -6.38 -7.25 -6.97
N ALA A 49 -6.29 -6.71 -5.74
CA ALA A 49 -5.03 -6.24 -5.14
C ALA A 49 -4.02 -7.37 -5.01
N PHE A 50 -4.45 -8.51 -4.47
CA PHE A 50 -3.64 -9.73 -4.34
C PHE A 50 -3.15 -10.26 -5.69
N ARG A 51 -3.86 -9.97 -6.78
CA ARG A 51 -3.48 -10.35 -8.15
C ARG A 51 -2.68 -9.27 -8.88
N GLY A 52 -2.44 -8.11 -8.27
CA GLY A 52 -1.80 -6.96 -8.91
C GLY A 52 -2.64 -6.29 -10.00
N LYS A 53 -3.96 -6.57 -10.07
CA LYS A 53 -4.86 -6.13 -11.16
C LYS A 53 -5.66 -4.86 -10.83
N LEU A 54 -5.26 -4.11 -9.81
CA LEU A 54 -5.90 -2.83 -9.46
C LEU A 54 -5.45 -1.65 -10.33
N VAL A 55 -4.42 -1.85 -11.15
CA VAL A 55 -3.89 -0.85 -12.07
C VAL A 55 -3.69 -1.47 -13.46
N PRO A 56 -3.74 -0.65 -14.54
CA PRO A 56 -3.39 -1.11 -15.88
C PRO A 56 -2.02 -1.79 -15.89
N GLN A 57 -1.90 -2.91 -16.59
CA GLN A 57 -0.66 -3.66 -16.69
C GLN A 57 0.04 -3.27 -17.99
N ASP A 58 1.31 -2.86 -17.93
CA ASP A 58 2.13 -2.66 -19.13
C ASP A 58 2.94 -3.94 -19.40
N THR A 59 2.88 -4.43 -20.64
CA THR A 59 3.67 -5.59 -21.08
C THR A 59 5.18 -5.36 -21.07
N ARG A 60 5.60 -4.09 -20.98
CA ARG A 60 7.01 -3.69 -20.86
C ARG A 60 7.48 -3.68 -19.41
N ASP A 61 6.57 -3.75 -18.44
CA ASP A 61 6.94 -3.80 -17.03
C ASP A 61 7.70 -5.10 -16.75
N GLU A 62 8.76 -4.99 -15.94
CA GLU A 62 9.43 -6.17 -15.45
C GLU A 62 8.44 -7.01 -14.62
N PRO A 63 8.38 -8.35 -14.80
CA PRO A 63 7.54 -9.17 -13.94
C PRO A 63 7.98 -8.99 -12.49
N ALA A 64 7.05 -8.70 -11.57
CA ALA A 64 7.36 -8.47 -10.16
C ALA A 64 8.23 -9.58 -9.53
N GLY A 65 8.10 -10.83 -9.99
CA GLY A 65 8.90 -11.97 -9.52
C GLY A 65 10.40 -11.87 -9.84
N THR A 66 10.80 -11.09 -10.85
CA THR A 66 12.20 -10.93 -11.26
C THR A 66 12.97 -10.09 -10.25
N GLY A 67 12.37 -9.00 -9.76
CA GLY A 67 12.93 -8.16 -8.69
C GLY A 67 13.05 -8.90 -7.36
N LEU A 68 12.18 -9.89 -7.09
CA LEU A 68 12.24 -10.71 -5.88
C LEU A 68 13.44 -11.66 -5.85
N ASN A 69 14.05 -11.99 -6.99
CA ASN A 69 15.17 -12.95 -7.04
C ASN A 69 16.41 -12.49 -6.28
N GLN A 70 16.55 -11.19 -6.04
CA GLN A 70 17.65 -10.60 -5.28
C GLN A 70 17.38 -10.59 -3.76
N ILE A 71 16.17 -10.97 -3.36
CA ILE A 71 15.74 -10.96 -1.96
C ILE A 71 15.86 -12.38 -1.41
N ALA A 72 16.69 -12.53 -0.37
CA ALA A 72 16.84 -13.76 0.38
C ALA A 72 15.55 -14.06 1.15
N GLU A 73 15.11 -15.31 1.10
CA GLU A 73 14.00 -15.76 1.94
C GLU A 73 14.46 -15.91 3.39
N PRO A 74 13.65 -15.47 4.37
CA PRO A 74 13.96 -15.67 5.78
C PRO A 74 13.89 -17.16 6.13
N GLU A 75 14.70 -17.57 7.11
CA GLU A 75 14.73 -18.96 7.60
C GLU A 75 13.39 -19.39 8.22
N ASP A 76 12.73 -18.47 8.92
CA ASP A 76 11.43 -18.69 9.57
C ASP A 76 10.28 -18.14 8.70
N VAL A 77 9.61 -19.02 7.96
CA VAL A 77 8.39 -18.69 7.22
C VAL A 77 7.13 -19.05 8.04
N PRO A 78 6.25 -18.09 8.36
CA PRO A 78 5.11 -18.35 9.27
C PRO A 78 4.05 -19.32 8.74
N TYR A 79 3.82 -19.32 7.42
CA TYR A 79 2.80 -20.13 6.75
C TYR A 79 3.08 -20.25 5.24
N PRO A 80 2.50 -21.26 4.55
CA PRO A 80 2.63 -21.40 3.11
C PRO A 80 1.95 -20.23 2.37
N ILE A 81 2.57 -19.80 1.28
CA ILE A 81 2.11 -18.69 0.43
C ILE A 81 1.89 -19.17 -1.01
N PRO A 82 1.07 -18.48 -1.83
CA PRO A 82 0.82 -18.86 -3.22
C PRO A 82 2.08 -18.85 -4.09
N LYS A 83 2.03 -19.57 -5.22
CA LYS A 83 3.11 -19.57 -6.20
C LYS A 83 3.37 -18.14 -6.71
N GLY A 84 4.64 -17.72 -6.71
CA GLY A 84 5.08 -16.39 -7.13
C GLY A 84 5.17 -15.37 -5.99
N TRP A 85 4.67 -15.69 -4.80
CA TRP A 85 4.88 -14.90 -3.59
C TRP A 85 6.20 -15.28 -2.95
N ARG A 86 6.79 -14.33 -2.21
CA ARG A 86 8.03 -14.55 -1.46
C ARG A 86 7.92 -13.91 -0.07
N TRP A 87 8.36 -14.64 0.95
CA TRP A 87 8.56 -14.07 2.27
C TRP A 87 9.78 -13.18 2.27
N THR A 88 9.63 -11.99 2.86
CA THR A 88 10.76 -11.09 3.07
C THR A 88 10.51 -10.14 4.24
N THR A 89 11.55 -9.41 4.65
CA THR A 89 11.47 -8.37 5.67
C THR A 89 11.12 -7.02 5.04
N LEU A 90 10.36 -6.19 5.77
CA LEU A 90 10.04 -4.82 5.33
C LEU A 90 11.30 -4.03 4.95
N ARG A 91 12.41 -4.21 5.69
CA ARG A 91 13.70 -3.56 5.43
C ARG A 91 14.29 -3.89 4.05
N SER A 92 14.02 -5.07 3.50
CA SER A 92 14.58 -5.49 2.20
C SER A 92 13.84 -4.91 0.98
N VAL A 93 12.63 -4.38 1.21
CA VAL A 93 11.75 -3.84 0.16
C VAL A 93 11.39 -2.39 0.45
N SER A 94 12.09 -1.77 1.40
CA SER A 94 11.88 -0.36 1.71
C SER A 94 13.17 0.35 2.06
N SER A 95 13.21 1.61 1.64
CA SER A 95 14.29 2.53 1.92
C SER A 95 13.91 3.52 3.03
N ASP A 96 14.88 3.82 3.89
CA ASP A 96 14.79 4.86 4.90
C ASP A 96 15.36 6.17 4.35
N LEU A 97 14.61 7.27 4.45
CA LEU A 97 15.04 8.61 4.07
C LEU A 97 15.96 9.29 5.10
N GLY A 98 16.19 8.64 6.24
CA GLY A 98 17.02 9.13 7.31
C GLY A 98 16.32 10.15 8.21
N GLN A 99 17.12 10.85 9.00
CA GLN A 99 16.67 11.83 9.97
C GLN A 99 17.52 13.09 9.92
N LYS A 100 16.90 14.24 10.24
CA LYS A 100 17.60 15.52 10.40
C LYS A 100 17.04 16.31 11.58
N THR A 101 17.86 17.17 12.15
CA THR A 101 17.36 18.27 12.98
C THR A 101 16.88 19.38 12.04
N PRO A 102 15.65 19.89 12.18
CA PRO A 102 15.19 20.99 11.36
C PRO A 102 16.06 22.24 11.60
N ASP A 103 16.59 22.82 10.53
CA ASP A 103 17.37 24.06 10.52
C ASP A 103 16.56 25.26 9.99
N LYS A 104 15.50 24.97 9.23
CA LYS A 104 14.52 25.92 8.69
C LYS A 104 13.10 25.54 9.10
N SER A 105 12.12 26.36 8.70
CA SER A 105 10.70 26.02 8.85
C SER A 105 10.37 24.73 8.10
N PHE A 106 9.47 23.93 8.67
CA PHE A 106 9.11 22.61 8.15
C PHE A 106 7.64 22.31 8.41
N THR A 107 7.03 21.49 7.55
CA THR A 107 5.70 20.94 7.81
C THR A 107 5.80 19.81 8.81
N TYR A 108 5.15 19.95 9.97
CA TYR A 108 5.21 18.97 11.04
C TYR A 108 4.03 18.00 10.99
N ILE A 109 4.36 16.71 10.89
CA ILE A 109 3.36 15.64 10.85
C ILE A 109 3.50 14.78 12.10
N ASP A 110 2.50 14.87 12.97
CA ASP A 110 2.38 14.03 14.15
C ASP A 110 1.15 13.11 14.07
N VAL A 111 0.89 12.37 15.15
CA VAL A 111 -0.18 11.36 15.15
C VAL A 111 -1.56 12.00 14.98
N SER A 112 -1.73 13.25 15.43
CA SER A 112 -2.98 13.98 15.29
C SER A 112 -3.23 14.45 13.85
N ALA A 113 -2.19 14.54 13.02
CA ALA A 113 -2.30 14.91 11.62
C ALA A 113 -2.82 13.78 10.72
N ILE A 114 -2.98 12.55 11.23
CA ILE A 114 -3.45 11.40 10.43
C ILE A 114 -4.97 11.29 10.47
N ASP A 115 -5.60 11.36 9.29
CA ASP A 115 -6.99 10.97 9.07
C ASP A 115 -7.01 9.45 8.86
N LYS A 116 -7.34 8.72 9.92
CA LYS A 116 -7.31 7.24 9.94
C LYS A 116 -8.37 6.60 9.06
N GLU A 117 -9.55 7.23 8.98
CA GLU A 117 -10.67 6.74 8.18
C GLU A 117 -10.29 6.73 6.69
N ARG A 118 -9.51 7.74 6.27
CA ARG A 118 -9.06 7.88 4.88
C ARG A 118 -7.65 7.40 4.62
N GLY A 119 -6.88 7.05 5.65
CA GLY A 119 -5.48 6.62 5.52
C GLY A 119 -4.55 7.68 4.93
N ARG A 120 -4.84 8.97 5.18
CA ARG A 120 -4.12 10.11 4.60
C ARG A 120 -3.74 11.15 5.66
N ILE A 121 -2.89 12.09 5.28
CA ILE A 121 -2.55 13.24 6.12
C ILE A 121 -3.66 14.29 5.97
N GLY A 122 -4.23 14.73 7.09
CA GLY A 122 -5.26 15.78 7.12
C GLY A 122 -4.73 17.12 6.60
N ASP A 123 -5.64 18.00 6.19
CA ASP A 123 -5.28 19.28 5.54
C ASP A 123 -4.73 20.33 6.53
N GLY A 124 -5.04 20.18 7.82
CA GLY A 124 -4.63 21.09 8.90
C GLY A 124 -3.25 20.82 9.49
N VAL A 125 -2.27 20.43 8.68
CA VAL A 125 -0.89 20.23 9.15
C VAL A 125 -0.25 21.55 9.56
N GLN A 126 0.54 21.51 10.64
CA GLN A 126 1.17 22.70 11.20
C GLN A 126 2.53 22.94 10.55
N VAL A 127 2.86 24.20 10.27
CA VAL A 127 4.22 24.60 9.90
C VAL A 127 4.91 25.16 11.14
N LEU A 128 6.06 24.59 11.50
CA LEU A 128 6.84 25.00 12.67
C LEU A 128 8.16 25.62 12.23
N SER A 129 8.69 26.55 13.03
CA SER A 129 10.05 27.05 12.89
C SER A 129 11.06 26.00 13.42
N SER A 130 12.33 26.12 13.03
CA SER A 130 13.39 25.25 13.58
C SER A 130 13.59 25.42 15.09
N GLN A 131 13.26 26.58 15.65
CA GLN A 131 13.39 26.87 17.09
C GLN A 131 12.27 26.22 17.91
N ASP A 132 11.08 26.10 17.31
CA ASP A 132 9.90 25.48 17.95
C ASP A 132 9.84 23.96 17.70
N ALA A 133 10.87 23.40 17.06
CA ALA A 133 10.91 22.01 16.65
C ALA A 133 10.86 21.07 17.86
N PRO A 134 9.82 20.22 17.98
CA PRO A 134 9.79 19.21 19.03
C PRO A 134 10.99 18.26 18.90
N SER A 135 11.47 17.72 20.03
CA SER A 135 12.61 16.78 20.03
C SER A 135 12.37 15.56 19.13
N ARG A 136 11.12 15.13 19.00
CA ARG A 136 10.69 13.99 18.15
C ARG A 136 10.61 14.33 16.65
N ALA A 137 10.59 15.59 16.25
CA ALA A 137 10.48 16.00 14.85
C ALA A 137 11.83 15.80 14.13
N ARG A 138 12.10 14.58 13.67
CA ARG A 138 13.42 14.21 13.11
C ARG A 138 13.35 13.45 11.80
N LYS A 139 12.29 12.68 11.56
CA LYS A 139 12.26 11.74 10.45
C LYS A 139 11.85 12.43 9.16
N ILE A 140 12.66 12.25 8.11
CA ILE A 140 12.43 12.83 6.79
C ILE A 140 11.44 11.94 6.04
N VAL A 141 10.47 12.56 5.37
CA VAL A 141 9.54 11.87 4.47
C VAL A 141 9.33 12.72 3.22
N ASN A 142 8.90 12.10 2.12
CA ASN A 142 8.50 12.78 0.88
C ASN A 142 7.19 12.16 0.36
N ALA A 143 6.60 12.73 -0.69
CA ALA A 143 5.46 12.10 -1.36
C ALA A 143 5.80 10.63 -1.75
N GLY A 144 4.83 9.74 -1.57
CA GLY A 144 4.98 8.28 -1.73
C GLY A 144 5.49 7.53 -0.49
N THR A 145 5.95 8.22 0.56
CA THR A 145 6.40 7.57 1.79
C THR A 145 5.20 7.00 2.56
N VAL A 146 5.28 5.76 3.02
CA VAL A 146 4.33 5.21 3.99
C VAL A 146 4.83 5.53 5.40
N ILE A 147 4.00 6.19 6.20
CA ILE A 147 4.28 6.50 7.60
C ILE A 147 3.38 5.67 8.51
N TYR A 148 3.96 5.10 9.57
CA TYR A 148 3.20 4.34 10.56
C TYR A 148 3.70 4.60 11.98
N SER A 149 2.77 4.66 12.94
CA SER A 149 3.11 4.87 14.34
C SER A 149 3.54 3.57 14.99
N THR A 150 4.69 3.59 15.67
CA THR A 150 5.11 2.52 16.57
C THR A 150 4.47 2.65 17.96
N VAL A 151 3.81 3.78 18.24
CA VAL A 151 3.07 4.01 19.48
C VAL A 151 1.65 3.47 19.28
N ARG A 152 1.26 2.50 20.10
CA ARG A 152 -0.07 1.85 20.05
C ARG A 152 -0.45 1.45 18.62
N PRO A 153 0.30 0.53 17.99
CA PRO A 153 0.13 0.19 16.57
C PRO A 153 -1.26 -0.31 16.20
N TYR A 154 -1.99 -0.89 17.17
CA TYR A 154 -3.39 -1.31 17.01
C TYR A 154 -4.36 -0.17 16.75
N LEU A 155 -3.96 1.10 16.98
CA LEU A 155 -4.77 2.28 16.63
C LEU A 155 -4.66 2.66 15.15
N LEU A 156 -3.91 1.89 14.36
CA LEU A 156 -3.80 2.00 12.90
C LEU A 156 -3.53 3.43 12.41
N ASN A 157 -2.65 4.13 13.12
CA ASN A 157 -2.12 5.42 12.69
C ASN A 157 -1.11 5.17 11.56
N ILE A 158 -1.63 4.90 10.36
CA ILE A 158 -0.88 4.59 9.15
C ILE A 158 -1.40 5.50 8.05
N SER A 159 -0.49 6.11 7.29
CA SER A 159 -0.84 7.01 6.20
C SER A 159 0.18 6.92 5.09
N ILE A 160 -0.25 7.18 3.86
CA ILE A 160 0.66 7.52 2.76
C ILE A 160 0.84 9.04 2.76
N VAL A 161 2.06 9.51 2.51
CA VAL A 161 2.32 10.91 2.17
C VAL A 161 1.91 11.07 0.70
N ASP A 162 0.67 11.47 0.46
CA ASP A 162 0.03 11.46 -0.87
C ASP A 162 0.22 12.75 -1.67
N ARG A 163 0.88 13.74 -1.08
CA ARG A 163 1.13 15.06 -1.67
C ARG A 163 2.50 15.60 -1.28
N GLU A 164 3.00 16.52 -2.08
CA GLU A 164 4.18 17.31 -1.73
C GLU A 164 3.84 18.37 -0.69
N PHE A 165 4.81 18.71 0.14
CA PHE A 165 4.69 19.76 1.15
C PHE A 165 5.76 20.81 0.95
N ASP A 166 5.35 22.07 1.01
CA ASP A 166 6.23 23.23 1.09
C ASP A 166 5.79 24.09 2.29
N PRO A 167 6.58 24.19 3.38
CA PRO A 167 7.95 23.66 3.54
C PRO A 167 8.05 22.13 3.67
N PRO A 168 9.24 21.52 3.44
CA PRO A 168 9.43 20.08 3.44
C PRO A 168 8.92 19.39 4.72
N PRO A 169 8.34 18.18 4.63
CA PRO A 169 7.71 17.54 5.77
C PRO A 169 8.72 16.82 6.66
N ILE A 170 8.51 16.90 7.97
CA ILE A 170 9.24 16.15 8.98
C ILE A 170 8.22 15.50 9.91
N VAL A 171 8.28 14.18 10.02
CA VAL A 171 7.37 13.43 10.87
C VAL A 171 7.96 13.27 12.27
N SER A 172 7.07 13.10 13.24
CA SER A 172 7.42 12.87 14.65
C SER A 172 7.99 11.44 14.89
N THR A 173 7.47 10.70 15.87
CA THR A 173 7.85 9.32 16.22
C THR A 173 7.43 8.27 15.17
N PHE A 174 7.01 8.71 13.98
CA PHE A 174 6.68 7.80 12.89
C PHE A 174 7.93 7.19 12.31
N ASN A 175 7.84 5.91 11.98
CA ASN A 175 8.77 5.34 11.01
C ASN A 175 8.20 5.61 9.62
N GLY A 176 9.06 6.10 8.74
CA GLY A 176 8.80 6.26 7.32
C GLY A 176 9.53 5.16 6.57
N ALA A 177 8.83 4.52 5.65
CA ALA A 177 9.38 3.55 4.72
C ALA A 177 8.93 3.94 3.31
N ILE A 178 9.88 4.08 2.39
CA ILE A 178 9.56 4.22 0.97
C ILE A 178 9.51 2.81 0.38
N PRO A 179 8.40 2.38 -0.23
CA PRO A 179 8.39 1.16 -1.02
C PRO A 179 9.45 1.24 -2.13
N ASP A 180 10.38 0.28 -2.16
CA ASP A 180 11.39 0.24 -3.22
C ASP A 180 10.73 0.01 -4.59
N LYS A 181 11.47 0.31 -5.67
CA LYS A 181 11.00 0.08 -7.05
C LYS A 181 10.52 -1.35 -7.32
N ILE A 182 11.01 -2.33 -6.56
CA ILE A 182 10.54 -3.73 -6.58
C ILE A 182 9.02 -3.82 -6.35
N LEU A 183 8.44 -2.90 -5.57
CA LEU A 183 7.00 -2.84 -5.29
C LEU A 183 6.25 -1.91 -6.25
N ASN A 184 6.96 -1.05 -6.98
CA ASN A 184 6.40 -0.11 -7.94
C ASN A 184 6.70 -0.61 -9.36
N ASN A 185 5.84 -1.51 -9.84
CA ASN A 185 5.85 -2.00 -11.22
C ASN A 185 5.33 -0.91 -12.20
N ARG A 186 5.96 0.28 -12.20
CA ARG A 186 5.63 1.41 -13.09
C ARG A 186 6.89 1.97 -13.74
#